data_AF-A0A4Q2IZN7-F1
#
_entry.id   AF-A0A4Q2IZN7-F1
#
_cell.length_a   1.000
_cell.length_b   1.000
_cell.length_c   1.000
_cell.angle_alpha   90.00
_cell.angle_beta   90.00
_cell.angle_gamma   90.00
#
_symmetry.space_group_name_H-M   'P 1'
#
loop_
_entity.id
_entity.type
_entity.pdbx_description
1 polymer ?
#
loop_
_entity_poly.entity_id
_entity_poly.type
_entity_poly.pdbx_seq_one_letter_code
_entity_poly.pdbx_strand_id
1 'polypeptide(L)'
;MRSLARRCKASRIGVRPNPIISLKAFSENFAPVLQTFLSPLQGYLIGWVSDRIGRESTMLIAFGLEGIAMTLWLLTRDNTLLFVVLSGVVFFGWGEIFSLFPSTLTDTFGEKHATTNYGFLYMAQGIGSIFGGPLAARLHEVTGSWVVVFAVVISLDVLTALLAIAVLKPMRKKYLRVNSI
;
A
#
# COMPACT_ATOMS: atom_id res chain seq x y z
N MET A 1 -9.29 49.01 25.76
CA MET A 1 -8.17 48.56 24.89
C MET A 1 -6.88 48.11 25.61
N ARG A 2 -6.73 48.28 26.95
CA ARG A 2 -5.49 47.86 27.67
C ARG A 2 -5.47 46.41 28.18
N SER A 3 -6.56 45.64 28.09
CA SER A 3 -6.61 44.23 28.56
C SER A 3 -6.18 43.20 27.51
N LEU A 4 -6.33 43.50 26.21
CA LEU A 4 -5.95 42.60 25.12
C LEU A 4 -4.42 42.51 24.92
N ALA A 5 -3.68 43.59 25.20
CA ALA A 5 -2.22 43.62 25.05
C ALA A 5 -1.48 42.71 26.06
N ARG A 6 -2.12 42.34 27.19
CA ARG A 6 -1.50 41.43 28.18
C ARG A 6 -1.58 39.96 27.77
N ARG A 7 -2.55 39.58 26.92
CA ARG A 7 -2.70 38.19 26.46
C ARG A 7 -1.62 37.77 25.46
N CYS A 8 -1.06 38.70 24.66
CA CYS A 8 0.04 38.38 23.74
C CYS A 8 1.38 38.07 24.43
N LYS A 9 1.58 38.47 25.69
CA LYS A 9 2.87 38.28 26.36
C LYS A 9 3.00 36.90 27.06
N ALA A 10 1.92 36.14 27.18
CA ALA A 10 1.90 34.84 27.88
C ALA A 10 2.11 33.62 26.97
N SER A 11 2.12 33.76 25.64
CA SER A 11 2.35 32.63 24.71
C SER A 11 3.83 32.38 24.41
N ARG A 12 4.75 33.03 25.14
CA ARG A 12 6.19 32.74 25.05
C ARG A 12 6.59 31.72 26.12
N ILE A 13 5.83 30.62 26.19
CA ILE A 13 6.26 29.45 26.95
C ILE A 13 7.41 28.87 26.15
N GLY A 14 8.63 29.05 26.63
CA GLY A 14 9.82 28.43 26.08
C GLY A 14 9.71 26.92 26.23
N VAL A 15 9.00 26.27 25.32
CA VAL A 15 9.09 24.83 25.10
C VAL A 15 10.50 24.62 24.55
N ARG A 16 11.48 24.34 25.42
CA ARG A 16 12.72 23.74 24.96
C ARG A 16 12.31 22.48 24.21
N PRO A 17 12.59 22.34 22.90
CA PRO A 17 12.25 21.12 22.21
C PRO A 17 13.01 20.00 22.91
N ASN A 18 12.29 19.09 23.55
CA ASN A 18 12.93 17.89 24.08
C ASN A 18 13.68 17.25 22.91
N PRO A 19 14.97 16.91 23.04
CA PRO A 19 15.74 16.34 21.94
C PRO A 19 15.08 15.08 21.36
N ILE A 20 14.32 14.37 22.18
CA ILE A 20 13.49 13.21 21.80
C ILE A 20 12.37 13.60 20.82
N ILE A 21 11.69 14.74 21.02
CA ILE A 21 10.62 15.21 20.12
C ILE A 21 11.23 15.71 18.81
N SER A 22 12.38 16.39 18.88
CA SER A 22 13.11 16.85 17.70
C SER A 22 13.64 15.69 16.86
N LEU A 23 14.14 14.63 17.50
CA LEU A 23 14.63 13.43 16.83
C LEU A 23 13.49 12.57 16.26
N LYS A 24 12.36 12.43 16.98
CA LYS A 24 11.16 11.77 16.46
C LYS A 24 10.60 12.48 15.24
N ALA A 25 10.44 13.80 15.32
CA ALA A 25 9.99 14.61 14.19
C ALA A 25 10.95 14.48 12.99
N PHE A 26 12.26 14.40 13.22
CA PHE A 26 13.23 14.15 12.15
C PHE A 26 13.02 12.77 11.51
N SER A 27 12.90 11.71 12.31
CA SER A 27 12.65 10.34 11.82
C SER A 27 11.34 10.23 11.03
N GLU A 28 10.26 10.81 11.53
CA GLU A 28 8.93 10.78 10.92
C GLU A 28 8.90 11.49 9.56
N ASN A 29 9.66 12.58 9.41
CA ASN A 29 9.78 13.30 8.14
C ASN A 29 10.76 12.64 7.16
N PHE A 30 11.76 11.90 7.66
CA PHE A 30 12.80 11.30 6.83
C PHE A 30 12.36 9.98 6.17
N ALA A 31 11.58 9.16 6.88
CA ALA A 31 11.06 7.89 6.36
C ALA A 31 10.30 8.02 5.01
N PRO A 32 9.31 8.94 4.85
CA PRO A 32 8.60 9.09 3.59
C PRO A 32 9.48 9.63 2.45
N VAL A 33 10.49 10.45 2.77
CA VAL A 33 11.47 10.93 1.79
C VAL A 33 12.27 9.75 1.24
N LEU A 34 12.80 8.90 2.12
CA LEU A 34 13.55 7.71 1.71
C LEU A 34 12.68 6.76 0.88
N GLN A 35 11.42 6.57 1.28
CA GLN A 35 10.47 5.74 0.54
C GLN A 35 10.21 6.28 -0.86
N THR A 36 10.07 7.59 -1.02
CA THR A 36 9.85 8.22 -2.34
C THR A 36 11.00 7.94 -3.31
N PHE A 37 12.25 7.87 -2.83
CA PHE A 37 13.40 7.50 -3.66
C PHE A 37 13.50 6.01 -3.94
N LEU A 38 13.04 5.15 -3.02
CA LEU A 38 13.08 3.70 -3.18
C LEU A 38 11.95 3.18 -4.09
N SER A 39 10.78 3.81 -4.08
CA SER A 39 9.62 3.34 -4.84
C SER A 39 9.85 3.19 -6.36
N PRO A 40 10.56 4.10 -7.06
CA PRO A 40 10.89 3.91 -8.47
C PRO A 40 11.78 2.68 -8.73
N LEU A 41 12.75 2.42 -7.85
CA LEU A 41 13.65 1.27 -7.95
C LEU A 41 12.90 -0.04 -7.75
N GLN A 42 11.97 -0.06 -6.79
CA GLN A 42 11.08 -1.20 -6.54
C GLN A 42 10.23 -1.50 -7.78
N GLY A 43 9.62 -0.46 -8.37
CA GLY A 43 8.81 -0.59 -9.58
C GLY A 43 9.60 -1.14 -10.78
N TYR A 44 10.85 -0.70 -10.96
CA TYR A 44 11.71 -1.21 -12.04
C TYR A 44 12.04 -2.70 -11.86
N LEU A 45 12.43 -3.11 -10.65
CA LEU A 45 12.78 -4.51 -10.36
C LEU A 45 11.58 -5.44 -10.56
N ILE A 46 10.40 -5.03 -10.11
CA ILE A 46 9.18 -5.83 -10.20
C ILE A 46 8.63 -5.84 -11.63
N GLY A 47 8.72 -4.72 -12.35
CA GLY A 47 8.41 -4.67 -13.79
C GLY A 47 9.27 -5.66 -14.58
N TRP A 48 10.58 -5.68 -14.34
CA TRP A 48 11.49 -6.62 -15.00
C TRP A 48 11.20 -8.09 -14.66
N VAL A 49 10.86 -8.40 -13.40
CA VAL A 49 10.44 -9.75 -12.98
C VAL A 49 9.09 -10.13 -13.61
N SER A 50 8.15 -9.19 -13.66
CA SER A 50 6.82 -9.37 -14.24
C SER A 50 6.87 -9.69 -15.73
N ASP A 51 7.73 -8.97 -16.45
CA ASP A 51 7.89 -9.13 -17.90
C ASP A 51 8.46 -10.51 -18.27
N ARG A 52 9.13 -11.21 -17.34
CA ARG A 52 9.67 -12.57 -17.54
C ARG A 52 8.73 -13.69 -17.11
N ILE A 53 7.92 -13.50 -16.06
CA ILE A 53 7.06 -14.54 -15.46
C ILE A 53 5.62 -14.49 -16.02
N GLY A 54 5.24 -13.37 -16.63
CA GLY A 54 3.91 -13.14 -17.19
C GLY A 54 3.00 -12.44 -16.19
N ARG A 55 2.43 -11.31 -16.64
CA ARG A 55 1.68 -10.33 -15.81
C ARG A 55 0.67 -10.93 -14.82
N GLU A 56 -0.14 -11.89 -15.26
CA GLU A 56 -1.16 -12.52 -14.40
C GLU A 56 -0.60 -13.40 -13.27
N SER A 57 0.48 -14.13 -13.55
CA SER A 57 1.11 -15.00 -12.56
C SER A 57 1.86 -14.16 -11.54
N THR A 58 2.42 -13.03 -11.96
CA THR A 58 3.10 -12.08 -11.07
C THR A 58 2.13 -11.43 -10.09
N MET A 59 0.95 -10.98 -10.53
CA MET A 59 -0.10 -10.46 -9.62
C MET A 59 -0.50 -11.47 -8.54
N LEU A 60 -0.69 -12.73 -8.94
CA LEU A 60 -1.02 -13.80 -7.99
C LEU A 60 0.10 -13.99 -6.97
N ILE A 61 1.35 -14.10 -7.46
CA ILE A 61 2.51 -14.31 -6.59
C ILE A 61 2.70 -13.11 -5.66
N ALA A 62 2.49 -11.88 -6.13
CA ALA A 62 2.67 -10.67 -5.35
C ALA A 62 1.63 -10.54 -4.24
N PHE A 63 0.33 -10.60 -4.57
CA PHE A 63 -0.73 -10.55 -3.56
C PHE A 63 -0.73 -11.77 -2.63
N GLY A 64 -0.38 -12.95 -3.16
CA GLY A 64 -0.22 -14.16 -2.37
C GLY A 64 0.95 -14.06 -1.40
N LEU A 65 2.10 -13.57 -1.87
CA LEU A 65 3.29 -13.36 -1.05
C LEU A 65 3.06 -12.26 0.00
N GLU A 66 2.32 -11.19 -0.35
CA GLU A 66 1.94 -10.13 0.58
C GLU A 66 1.02 -10.65 1.69
N GLY A 67 -0.04 -11.38 1.33
CA GLY A 67 -0.94 -11.99 2.32
C GLY A 67 -0.23 -13.00 3.24
N ILE A 68 0.68 -13.80 2.69
CA ILE A 68 1.52 -14.73 3.46
C ILE A 68 2.48 -13.95 4.36
N ALA A 69 3.16 -12.93 3.84
CA ALA A 69 4.11 -12.12 4.59
C ALA A 69 3.41 -11.37 5.74
N MET A 70 2.23 -10.79 5.51
CA MET A 70 1.42 -10.15 6.54
C MET A 70 0.94 -11.15 7.60
N THR A 71 0.56 -12.36 7.20
CA THR A 71 0.16 -13.43 8.14
C THR A 71 1.35 -13.89 9.00
N LEU A 72 2.51 -14.11 8.39
CA LEU A 72 3.75 -14.43 9.12
C LEU A 72 4.14 -13.29 10.05
N TRP A 73 4.02 -12.05 9.60
CA TRP A 73 4.33 -10.86 10.40
C TRP A 73 3.43 -10.74 11.64
N LEU A 74 2.16 -11.16 11.53
CA LEU A 74 1.23 -11.30 12.65
C LEU A 74 1.71 -12.33 13.70
N LEU A 75 2.30 -13.43 13.24
CA LEU A 75 2.73 -14.56 14.07
C LEU A 75 4.12 -14.37 14.68
N THR A 76 5.04 -13.69 13.99
CA THR A 76 6.43 -13.49 14.43
C THR A 76 6.69 -12.12 15.04
N ARG A 77 5.69 -11.51 15.69
CA ARG A 77 5.84 -10.21 16.36
C ARG A 77 6.93 -10.19 17.43
N ASP A 78 7.22 -11.35 18.03
CA ASP A 78 8.19 -11.48 19.13
C ASP A 78 9.64 -11.62 18.64
N ASN A 79 9.86 -11.85 17.33
CA ASN A 79 11.18 -12.06 16.76
C ASN A 79 11.60 -10.91 15.84
N THR A 80 12.48 -10.05 16.34
CA THR A 80 12.95 -8.83 15.68
C THR A 80 13.56 -9.06 14.30
N LEU A 81 14.27 -10.18 14.08
CA LEU A 81 14.91 -10.45 12.78
C LEU A 81 13.88 -10.81 11.70
N LEU A 82 12.94 -11.69 12.04
CA LEU A 82 11.85 -12.06 11.15
C LEU A 82 10.95 -10.87 10.85
N PHE A 83 10.69 -10.01 11.84
CA PHE A 83 9.93 -8.77 11.66
C PHE A 83 10.56 -7.84 10.61
N VAL A 84 11.87 -7.63 10.67
CA VAL A 84 12.59 -6.76 9.71
C VAL A 84 12.56 -7.35 8.30
N VAL A 85 12.86 -8.64 8.15
CA VAL A 85 12.86 -9.31 6.83
C VAL A 85 11.46 -9.28 6.21
N LEU A 86 10.42 -9.64 6.98
CA LEU A 86 9.04 -9.66 6.51
C LEU A 86 8.54 -8.26 6.14
N SER A 87 8.91 -7.23 6.91
CA SER A 87 8.58 -5.85 6.54
C SER A 87 9.17 -5.47 5.19
N GLY A 88 10.41 -5.90 4.89
CA GLY A 88 11.03 -5.70 3.59
C GLY A 88 10.27 -6.37 2.44
N VAL A 89 9.75 -7.58 2.66
CA VAL A 89 8.94 -8.31 1.67
C VAL A 89 7.60 -7.62 1.42
N VAL A 90 6.91 -7.18 2.48
CA VAL A 90 5.65 -6.44 2.36
C VAL A 90 5.85 -5.12 1.61
N PHE A 91 6.91 -4.36 1.94
CA PHE A 91 7.24 -3.12 1.23
C PHE A 91 7.61 -3.36 -0.23
N PHE A 92 8.20 -4.51 -0.55
CA PHE A 92 8.48 -4.88 -1.93
C PHE A 92 7.19 -5.20 -2.70
N GLY A 93 6.22 -5.89 -2.07
CA GLY A 93 4.90 -6.17 -2.67
C GLY A 93 4.15 -4.90 -3.11
N TRP A 94 4.26 -3.81 -2.34
CA TRP A 94 3.63 -2.53 -2.66
C TRP A 94 4.03 -1.93 -4.01
N GLY A 95 5.25 -2.18 -4.49
CA GLY A 95 5.74 -1.66 -5.78
C GLY A 95 5.13 -2.36 -7.00
N GLU A 96 4.60 -3.56 -6.80
CA GLU A 96 4.03 -4.42 -7.85
C GLU A 96 2.73 -3.83 -8.41
N ILE A 97 1.88 -3.32 -7.51
CA ILE A 97 0.56 -2.77 -7.82
C ILE A 97 0.65 -1.63 -8.86
N PHE A 98 1.63 -0.73 -8.72
CA PHE A 98 1.76 0.42 -9.63
C PHE A 98 2.22 0.06 -11.04
N SER A 99 2.90 -1.07 -11.23
CA SER A 99 3.39 -1.50 -12.54
C SER A 99 2.44 -2.48 -13.22
N LEU A 100 1.82 -3.38 -12.46
CA LEU A 100 1.01 -4.47 -13.00
C LEU A 100 -0.45 -4.10 -13.27
N PHE A 101 -1.07 -3.23 -12.48
CA PHE A 101 -2.44 -2.80 -12.74
C PHE A 101 -2.63 -2.02 -14.06
N PRO A 102 -1.83 -0.98 -14.38
CA PRO A 102 -1.97 -0.26 -15.65
C PRO A 102 -1.78 -1.18 -16.84
N SER A 103 -0.75 -2.02 -16.77
CA SER A 103 -0.37 -2.92 -17.86
C SER A 103 -1.41 -4.02 -18.10
N THR A 104 -2.03 -4.54 -17.04
CA THR A 104 -3.11 -5.53 -17.17
C THR A 104 -4.43 -4.90 -17.62
N LEU A 105 -4.69 -3.65 -17.23
CA LEU A 105 -5.83 -2.89 -17.75
C LEU A 105 -5.70 -2.65 -19.26
N THR A 106 -4.54 -2.19 -19.74
CA THR A 106 -4.29 -1.98 -21.17
C THR A 106 -4.41 -3.28 -21.96
N ASP A 107 -3.91 -4.38 -21.40
CA ASP A 107 -3.99 -5.70 -22.04
C ASP A 107 -5.42 -6.26 -22.11
N THR A 108 -6.29 -5.90 -21.16
CA THR A 108 -7.64 -6.47 -21.05
C THR A 108 -8.72 -5.61 -21.73
N PHE A 109 -8.61 -4.28 -21.62
CA PHE A 109 -9.61 -3.33 -22.12
C PHE A 109 -9.16 -2.59 -23.39
N GLY A 110 -7.90 -2.77 -23.81
CA GLY A 110 -7.30 -2.07 -24.94
C GLY A 110 -6.89 -0.63 -24.63
N GLU A 111 -6.05 -0.07 -25.50
CA GLU A 111 -5.44 1.25 -25.28
C GLU A 111 -6.45 2.42 -25.42
N LYS A 112 -7.55 2.22 -26.15
CA LYS A 112 -8.51 3.27 -26.51
C LYS A 112 -9.20 3.94 -25.30
N HIS A 113 -9.42 3.19 -24.23
CA HIS A 113 -10.04 3.70 -22.98
C HIS A 113 -9.15 3.48 -21.75
N ALA A 114 -7.85 3.23 -21.95
CA ALA A 114 -6.92 2.94 -20.87
C ALA A 114 -6.86 4.06 -19.82
N THR A 115 -6.77 5.32 -20.25
CA THR A 115 -6.68 6.48 -19.34
C THR A 115 -7.92 6.61 -18.44
N THR A 116 -9.12 6.40 -18.97
CA THR A 116 -10.37 6.50 -18.20
C THR A 116 -10.46 5.38 -17.16
N ASN A 117 -10.15 4.14 -17.57
CA ASN A 117 -10.15 3.00 -16.65
C ASN A 117 -9.09 3.14 -15.56
N TYR A 118 -7.93 3.66 -15.91
CA TYR A 118 -6.87 3.98 -14.95
C TYR A 118 -7.33 5.05 -13.97
N GLY A 119 -8.03 6.08 -14.43
CA GLY A 119 -8.65 7.09 -13.57
C GLY A 119 -9.57 6.49 -12.51
N PHE A 120 -10.42 5.52 -12.88
CA PHE A 120 -11.28 4.81 -11.92
C PHE A 120 -10.50 4.03 -10.87
N LEU A 121 -9.37 3.39 -11.23
CA LEU A 121 -8.51 2.72 -10.24
C LEU A 121 -7.96 3.71 -9.21
N TYR A 122 -7.48 4.88 -9.65
CA TYR A 122 -6.98 5.90 -8.74
C TYR A 122 -8.09 6.52 -7.88
N MET A 123 -9.31 6.64 -8.39
CA MET A 123 -10.45 7.04 -7.57
C MET A 123 -10.74 6.01 -6.47
N ALA A 124 -10.72 4.71 -6.80
CA ALA A 124 -10.88 3.65 -5.81
C ALA A 124 -9.76 3.70 -4.75
N GLN A 125 -8.51 3.92 -5.15
CA GLN A 125 -7.38 4.12 -4.24
C GLN A 125 -7.58 5.35 -3.34
N GLY A 126 -8.06 6.46 -3.90
CA GLY A 126 -8.36 7.68 -3.13
C GLY A 126 -9.44 7.44 -2.07
N ILE A 127 -10.53 6.76 -2.43
CA ILE A 127 -11.59 6.35 -1.50
C ILE A 127 -10.99 5.47 -0.40
N GLY A 128 -10.23 4.43 -0.77
CA GLY A 128 -9.55 3.56 0.19
C GLY A 128 -8.63 4.31 1.16
N SER A 129 -7.93 5.34 0.68
CA SER A 129 -7.02 6.15 1.51
C SER A 129 -7.75 7.07 2.49
N ILE A 130 -8.91 7.61 2.09
CA ILE A 130 -9.76 8.46 2.93
C ILE A 130 -10.44 7.65 4.04
N PHE A 131 -10.99 6.49 3.69
CA PHE A 131 -11.76 5.67 4.64
C PHE A 131 -10.91 4.69 5.44
N GLY A 132 -9.77 4.23 4.90
CA GLY A 132 -8.95 3.19 5.51
C GLY A 132 -8.40 3.56 6.88
N GLY A 133 -7.84 4.76 7.03
CA GLY A 133 -7.28 5.24 8.30
C GLY A 133 -8.33 5.32 9.42
N PRO A 134 -9.43 6.08 9.24
CA PRO A 134 -10.50 6.16 10.23
C PRO A 134 -11.14 4.80 10.54
N LEU A 135 -11.36 3.95 9.53
CA LEU A 135 -11.95 2.62 9.74
C LEU A 135 -11.03 1.72 10.57
N ALA A 136 -9.72 1.72 10.29
CA ALA A 136 -8.74 0.97 11.05
C ALA A 136 -8.66 1.47 12.51
N ALA A 137 -8.69 2.78 12.72
CA ALA A 137 -8.72 3.37 14.06
C ALA A 137 -9.98 2.95 14.84
N ARG A 138 -11.16 3.01 14.22
CA ARG A 138 -12.43 2.56 14.84
C ARG A 138 -12.44 1.08 15.15
N LEU A 139 -11.94 0.24 14.24
CA LEU A 139 -11.83 -1.21 14.50
C LEU A 139 -10.95 -1.48 15.72
N HIS A 140 -9.82 -0.78 15.81
CA HIS A 140 -8.90 -0.91 16.93
C HIS A 140 -9.52 -0.41 18.25
N GLU A 141 -10.26 0.70 18.23
CA GLU A 141 -10.98 1.22 19.41
C GLU A 141 -12.01 0.22 19.97
N VAL A 142 -12.74 -0.48 19.09
CA VAL A 142 -13.81 -1.41 19.49
C VAL A 142 -13.25 -2.77 19.93
N THR A 143 -12.23 -3.29 19.24
CA THR A 143 -11.69 -4.63 19.53
C THR A 143 -10.51 -4.62 20.51
N GLY A 144 -9.88 -3.46 20.71
CA GLY A 144 -8.68 -3.32 21.55
C GLY A 144 -7.45 -4.05 21.02
N SER A 145 -7.48 -4.56 19.78
CA SER A 145 -6.41 -5.38 19.22
C SER A 145 -6.13 -5.05 17.76
N TRP A 146 -4.86 -4.76 17.45
CA TRP A 146 -4.38 -4.56 16.08
C TRP A 146 -4.46 -5.84 15.23
N VAL A 147 -4.55 -7.00 15.87
CA VAL A 147 -4.65 -8.29 15.17
C VAL A 147 -5.86 -8.32 14.24
N VAL A 148 -6.99 -7.77 14.67
CA VAL A 148 -8.23 -7.78 13.88
C VAL A 148 -8.10 -6.86 12.67
N VAL A 149 -7.47 -5.69 12.83
CA VAL A 149 -7.22 -4.76 11.72
C VAL A 149 -6.38 -5.43 10.63
N PHE A 150 -5.26 -6.07 11.03
CA PHE A 150 -4.41 -6.77 10.08
C PHE A 150 -5.09 -8.01 9.47
N ALA A 151 -5.92 -8.73 10.23
CA ALA A 151 -6.68 -9.85 9.69
C ALA A 151 -7.66 -9.43 8.59
N VAL A 152 -8.32 -8.27 8.75
CA VAL A 152 -9.18 -7.71 7.71
C VAL A 152 -8.36 -7.36 6.47
N VAL A 153 -7.21 -6.70 6.61
CA VAL A 153 -6.33 -6.37 5.47
C VAL A 153 -5.87 -7.65 4.74
N ILE A 154 -5.38 -8.65 5.49
CA ILE A 154 -4.99 -9.95 4.92
C ILE A 154 -6.15 -10.61 4.15
N SER A 155 -7.37 -10.54 4.69
CA SER A 155 -8.53 -11.12 4.02
C SER A 155 -8.87 -10.42 2.69
N LEU A 156 -8.65 -9.10 2.62
CA LEU A 156 -8.83 -8.32 1.40
C LEU A 156 -7.74 -8.62 0.37
N ASP A 157 -6.49 -8.83 0.81
CA ASP A 157 -5.39 -9.23 -0.08
C ASP A 157 -5.64 -10.63 -0.68
N VAL A 158 -6.05 -11.58 0.16
CA VAL A 158 -6.42 -12.93 -0.29
C VAL A 158 -7.61 -12.88 -1.25
N LEU A 159 -8.63 -12.07 -0.96
CA LEU A 159 -9.76 -11.87 -1.86
C LEU A 159 -9.31 -11.30 -3.21
N THR A 160 -8.37 -10.35 -3.20
CA THR A 160 -7.80 -9.75 -4.42
C THR A 160 -7.01 -10.77 -5.22
N ALA A 161 -6.18 -11.60 -4.56
CA ALA A 161 -5.47 -12.70 -5.20
C ALA A 161 -6.44 -13.71 -5.85
N LEU A 162 -7.55 -14.03 -5.18
CA LEU A 162 -8.58 -14.91 -5.71
C LEU A 162 -9.28 -14.29 -6.92
N LEU A 163 -9.63 -12.99 -6.87
CA LEU A 163 -10.23 -12.27 -7.99
C LEU A 163 -9.26 -12.17 -9.19
N ALA A 164 -7.97 -11.98 -8.95
CA ALA A 164 -6.96 -11.98 -10.01
C ALA A 164 -6.95 -13.31 -10.79
N ILE A 165 -7.14 -14.45 -10.11
CA ILE A 165 -7.24 -15.75 -10.77
C ILE A 165 -8.61 -15.96 -11.43
N ALA A 166 -9.69 -15.70 -10.68
CA ALA A 166 -11.04 -16.06 -11.09
C ALA A 166 -11.60 -15.14 -12.17
N VAL A 167 -11.16 -13.89 -12.22
CA VAL A 167 -11.68 -12.87 -13.15
C VAL A 167 -10.64 -12.51 -14.20
N LEU A 168 -9.40 -12.22 -13.80
CA LEU A 168 -8.36 -11.72 -14.72
C LEU A 168 -7.90 -12.80 -15.72
N LYS A 169 -7.57 -14.00 -15.25
CA LYS A 169 -7.19 -15.12 -16.14
C LYS A 169 -8.22 -15.44 -17.23
N PRO A 170 -9.53 -15.60 -16.93
CA PRO A 170 -10.50 -15.87 -17.99
C PRO A 170 -10.73 -14.67 -18.91
N MET A 171 -10.64 -13.44 -18.41
CA MET A 171 -10.77 -12.24 -19.25
C MET A 171 -9.64 -12.12 -20.27
N ARG A 172 -8.38 -12.35 -19.87
CA ARG A 172 -7.25 -12.33 -20.83
C ARG A 172 -7.32 -13.46 -21.84
N LYS A 173 -7.69 -14.68 -21.41
CA LYS A 173 -7.91 -15.81 -22.32
C LYS A 173 -8.97 -15.49 -23.38
N LYS A 174 -10.01 -14.74 -22.99
CA LYS A 174 -11.06 -14.29 -23.92
C LYS A 174 -10.54 -13.21 -24.87
N TYR A 175 -9.77 -12.24 -24.39
CA TYR A 175 -9.18 -11.17 -25.21
C TYR A 175 -8.18 -11.72 -26.25
N LEU A 176 -7.25 -12.59 -25.84
CA LEU A 176 -6.28 -13.23 -26.74
C LEU A 176 -6.97 -14.08 -27.82
N ARG A 177 -8.10 -14.72 -27.50
CA ARG A 177 -8.88 -15.51 -28.47
C ARG A 177 -9.61 -14.64 -29.50
N VAL A 178 -10.03 -13.44 -29.12
CA VAL A 178 -10.75 -12.50 -30.01
C VAL A 178 -9.79 -11.78 -30.96
N ASN A 179 -8.56 -11.48 -30.51
CA ASN A 179 -7.56 -10.76 -31.30
C ASN A 179 -6.54 -11.65 -32.00
N SER A 180 -6.59 -12.98 -31.84
CA SER A 180 -5.84 -13.92 -32.68
C SER A 180 -6.62 -14.17 -33.98
N ILE A 181 -6.48 -13.26 -34.95
CA ILE A 181 -6.84 -13.44 -36.36
C ILE A 181 -5.60 -13.15 -37.19
#